data_AF-A0A7J0A5E9-F1
#
_entry.id   AF-A0A7J0A5E9-F1
#
_cell.length_a   1.000
_cell.length_b   1.000
_cell.length_c   1.000
_cell.angle_alpha   90.00
_cell.angle_beta   90.00
_cell.angle_gamma   90.00
#
_symmetry.space_group_name_H-M   'P 1'
#
loop_
_entity.id
_entity.type
_entity.pdbx_description
1 polymer ?
#
loop_
_entity_poly.entity_id
_entity_poly.type
_entity_poly.pdbx_seq_one_letter_code
_entity_poly.pdbx_strand_id
1 'polypeptide(L)'
;MALINCPNCKATISDKAKACPKCGYTLTTKIETIYTTQQTQQSTNKSICSKWLFTVLAILIIGCGIGYLIYTAPFALNEKDSDKIGNNISNDSMAEAGQSLNKTHEIGISKAECAYHLPPSKIATYTADNLIDGNIKTAWAVNLDSPIYDCDALFGPIFTINCHTVSEVEIVNGYGKDEASFFNNTRAAWITVYRVDYMVEEFPNESDIIYRGKLKDTVEPQSLVVSPHFDNSKPTNKIGLIFSTKNNDGYYFGRKWKDLCISEFKVYGN
;
A
#
# COMPACT_ATOMS: atom_id res chain seq x y z
N MET A 1 9.36 -25.20 -40.55
CA MET A 1 10.62 -24.79 -39.91
C MET A 1 10.61 -23.28 -39.90
N ALA A 2 10.47 -22.64 -38.74
CA ALA A 2 10.45 -21.19 -38.68
C ALA A 2 11.88 -20.66 -38.53
N LEU A 3 12.16 -19.53 -39.17
CA LEU A 3 13.38 -18.79 -38.97
C LEU A 3 13.07 -17.63 -38.01
N ILE A 4 13.89 -17.48 -36.98
CA ILE A 4 13.83 -16.40 -36.00
C ILE A 4 15.08 -15.53 -36.13
N ASN A 5 15.01 -14.27 -35.71
CA ASN A 5 16.19 -13.41 -35.66
C ASN A 5 16.84 -13.51 -34.27
N CYS A 6 18.16 -13.68 -34.24
CA CYS A 6 18.92 -13.66 -33.00
C CYS A 6 18.73 -12.29 -32.30
N PRO A 7 18.35 -12.24 -31.01
CA PRO A 7 18.13 -10.98 -30.31
C PRO A 7 19.42 -10.16 -30.13
N ASN A 8 20.58 -10.81 -30.15
CA ASN A 8 21.87 -10.15 -29.97
C ASN A 8 22.43 -9.58 -31.30
N CYS A 9 22.53 -10.41 -32.35
CA CYS A 9 23.19 -10.00 -33.61
C CYS A 9 22.24 -9.81 -34.80
N LYS A 10 20.92 -10.02 -34.61
CA LYS A 10 19.87 -9.92 -35.64
C LYS A 10 20.02 -10.86 -36.83
N ALA A 11 20.98 -11.77 -36.82
CA ALA A 11 21.11 -12.80 -37.84
C ALA A 11 19.90 -13.75 -37.80
N THR A 12 19.40 -14.10 -38.97
CA THR A 12 18.31 -15.07 -39.13
C THR A 12 18.82 -16.49 -38.90
N ILE A 13 18.22 -17.20 -37.95
CA ILE A 13 18.62 -18.52 -37.44
C ILE A 13 17.38 -19.40 -37.27
N SER A 14 17.56 -20.72 -37.17
CA SER A 14 16.41 -21.63 -36.93
C SER A 14 15.84 -21.42 -35.53
N ASP A 15 14.51 -21.48 -35.44
CA ASP A 15 13.71 -21.60 -34.21
C ASP A 15 14.16 -22.71 -33.24
N LYS A 16 14.86 -23.75 -33.72
CA LYS A 16 15.38 -24.86 -32.91
C LYS A 16 16.84 -24.69 -32.47
N ALA A 17 17.51 -23.62 -32.87
CA ALA A 17 18.91 -23.42 -32.52
C ALA A 17 19.05 -23.12 -31.02
N LYS A 18 19.75 -23.98 -30.26
CA LYS A 18 20.06 -23.74 -28.84
C LYS A 18 20.96 -22.53 -28.63
N ALA A 19 21.75 -22.16 -29.64
CA ALA A 19 22.57 -20.97 -29.64
C ALA A 19 22.71 -20.41 -31.05
N CYS A 20 22.91 -19.10 -31.16
CA CYS A 20 23.14 -18.43 -32.43
C CYS A 20 24.51 -18.83 -32.99
N PRO A 21 24.60 -19.42 -34.20
CA PRO A 21 25.88 -19.80 -34.81
C PRO A 21 26.74 -18.59 -35.23
N LYS A 22 26.17 -17.38 -35.29
CA LYS A 22 26.90 -16.16 -35.67
C LYS A 22 27.57 -15.46 -34.49
N CYS A 23 26.96 -15.48 -33.30
CA CYS A 23 27.47 -14.72 -32.15
C CYS A 23 27.54 -15.52 -30.84
N GLY A 24 27.16 -16.80 -30.83
CA GLY A 24 27.24 -17.67 -29.64
C GLY A 24 26.12 -17.46 -28.61
N TYR A 25 25.17 -16.54 -28.85
CA TYR A 25 24.09 -16.26 -27.91
C TYR A 25 23.19 -17.48 -27.67
N THR A 26 23.10 -17.97 -26.43
CA THR A 26 22.29 -19.13 -26.03
C THR A 26 20.81 -18.76 -25.91
N LEU A 27 19.97 -19.44 -26.70
CA LEU A 27 18.52 -19.33 -26.66
C LEU A 27 17.99 -20.36 -25.66
N THR A 28 17.98 -20.00 -24.38
CA THR A 28 17.48 -20.89 -23.32
C THR A 28 15.97 -21.02 -23.41
N THR A 29 15.49 -22.15 -23.93
CA THR A 29 14.07 -22.50 -23.96
C THR A 29 13.64 -23.04 -22.58
N LYS A 30 12.96 -22.22 -21.79
CA LYS A 30 11.93 -22.67 -20.83
C LYS A 30 10.80 -21.65 -20.74
N ILE A 31 9.76 -21.95 -21.55
CA ILE A 31 8.31 -21.93 -21.26
C ILE A 31 7.74 -20.55 -20.88
N GLU A 32 7.22 -19.77 -21.83
CA GLU A 32 5.80 -19.75 -22.22
C GLU A 32 4.91 -19.66 -20.98
N THR A 33 4.42 -18.48 -20.60
CA THR A 33 3.17 -17.96 -21.15
C THR A 33 3.10 -16.45 -20.94
N ILE A 34 2.53 -15.77 -21.94
CA ILE A 34 2.09 -14.37 -21.95
C ILE A 34 3.25 -13.37 -21.97
N TYR A 35 3.54 -12.84 -23.15
CA TYR A 35 3.42 -11.42 -23.50
C TYR A 35 3.99 -11.26 -24.91
N THR A 36 3.13 -11.08 -25.91
CA THR A 36 3.29 -10.04 -26.94
C THR A 36 1.94 -9.85 -27.64
N THR A 37 1.24 -8.81 -27.19
CA THR A 37 0.66 -7.73 -28.01
C THR A 37 0.01 -8.09 -29.35
N GLN A 38 -1.32 -8.01 -29.39
CA GLN A 38 -2.08 -7.46 -30.53
C GLN A 38 -3.16 -6.55 -29.92
N GLN A 39 -2.97 -5.24 -29.88
CA GLN A 39 -3.67 -4.31 -30.78
C GLN A 39 -4.86 -4.91 -31.54
N THR A 40 -6.06 -4.64 -31.03
CA THR A 40 -7.19 -4.25 -31.86
C THR A 40 -8.03 -3.23 -31.10
N GLN A 41 -8.07 -2.02 -31.65
CA GLN A 41 -9.19 -1.12 -31.44
C GLN A 41 -10.46 -1.86 -31.89
N GLN A 42 -11.48 -1.94 -31.03
CA GLN A 42 -12.85 -1.84 -31.49
C GLN A 42 -13.76 -1.36 -30.37
N SER A 43 -14.36 -0.22 -30.66
CA SER A 43 -15.52 0.35 -30.01
C SER A 43 -16.55 -0.71 -29.64
N THR A 44 -17.05 -0.68 -28.40
CA THR A 44 -18.49 -0.78 -28.21
C THR A 44 -18.96 0.36 -27.31
N ASN A 45 -19.85 1.15 -27.91
CA ASN A 45 -20.63 2.20 -27.32
C ASN A 45 -21.65 1.55 -26.38
N LYS A 46 -21.67 1.90 -25.08
CA LYS A 46 -22.86 1.64 -24.25
C LYS A 46 -22.95 2.51 -22.99
N SER A 47 -23.76 3.55 -23.16
CA SER A 47 -24.76 4.07 -22.21
C SER A 47 -24.37 4.33 -20.76
N ILE A 48 -24.19 5.62 -20.44
CA ILE A 48 -24.47 6.16 -19.11
C ILE A 48 -25.97 5.96 -18.84
N CYS A 49 -26.31 5.04 -17.94
CA CYS A 49 -27.68 4.79 -17.52
C CYS A 49 -28.07 5.82 -16.45
N SER A 50 -28.81 6.83 -16.91
CA SER A 50 -29.52 7.84 -16.10
C SER A 50 -30.53 7.16 -15.16
N LYS A 51 -30.11 6.80 -13.94
CA LYS A 51 -31.02 6.46 -12.83
C LYS A 51 -30.68 7.09 -11.47
N TRP A 52 -29.55 7.78 -11.32
CA TRP A 52 -29.19 8.43 -10.05
C TRP A 52 -29.84 9.81 -9.82
N LEU A 53 -30.40 10.44 -10.86
CA LEU A 53 -31.04 11.76 -10.73
C LEU A 53 -32.38 11.70 -9.97
N PHE A 54 -33.11 10.59 -10.05
CA PHE A 54 -34.42 10.44 -9.40
C PHE A 54 -34.29 10.08 -7.90
N THR A 55 -33.20 9.42 -7.49
CA THR A 55 -32.97 9.05 -6.09
C THR A 55 -32.66 10.26 -5.22
N VAL A 56 -31.91 11.23 -5.74
CA VAL A 56 -31.58 12.48 -5.01
C VAL A 56 -32.81 13.37 -4.82
N LEU A 57 -33.72 13.42 -5.80
CA LEU A 57 -34.94 14.23 -5.72
C LEU A 57 -35.94 13.68 -4.67
N ALA A 58 -36.04 12.35 -4.54
CA ALA A 58 -36.91 11.72 -3.55
C ALA A 58 -36.44 11.97 -2.10
N ILE A 59 -35.12 11.96 -1.86
CA ILE A 59 -34.54 12.21 -0.53
C ILE A 59 -34.77 13.67 -0.09
N LEU A 60 -34.68 14.63 -1.01
CA LEU A 60 -34.96 16.05 -0.71
C LEU A 60 -36.43 16.30 -0.31
N ILE A 61 -37.39 15.61 -0.94
CA ILE A 61 -38.82 15.76 -0.61
C ILE A 61 -39.13 15.17 0.78
N ILE A 62 -38.52 14.03 1.13
CA ILE A 62 -38.68 13.40 2.45
C ILE A 62 -37.99 14.23 3.54
N GLY A 63 -36.79 14.75 3.28
CA GLY A 63 -36.05 15.61 4.21
C GLY A 63 -36.78 16.93 4.53
N CYS A 64 -37.32 17.59 3.51
CA CYS A 64 -38.10 18.82 3.71
C CYS A 64 -39.43 18.56 4.43
N GLY A 65 -40.09 17.42 4.18
CA GLY A 65 -41.34 17.04 4.87
C GLY A 65 -41.14 16.75 6.36
N ILE A 66 -40.06 16.04 6.72
CA ILE A 66 -39.72 15.73 8.12
C ILE A 66 -39.25 17.00 8.85
N GLY A 67 -38.49 17.87 8.18
CA GLY A 67 -38.07 19.16 8.75
C GLY A 67 -39.24 20.07 9.12
N TYR A 68 -40.30 20.10 8.30
CA TYR A 68 -41.52 20.89 8.57
C TYR A 68 -42.33 20.33 9.75
N LEU A 69 -42.33 19.00 9.95
CA LEU A 69 -42.96 18.34 11.10
C LEU A 69 -42.23 18.60 12.41
N ILE A 70 -40.90 18.71 12.40
CA ILE A 70 -40.11 19.05 13.60
C ILE A 70 -40.24 20.54 13.94
N TYR A 71 -40.37 21.42 12.95
CA TYR A 71 -40.47 22.87 13.17
C TYR A 71 -41.77 23.31 13.88
N THR A 72 -42.83 22.51 13.87
CA THR A 72 -44.14 22.87 14.45
C THR A 72 -44.48 22.17 15.77
N ALA A 73 -43.61 21.29 16.26
CA ALA A 73 -43.84 20.58 17.52
C ALA A 73 -43.24 21.34 18.72
N PRO A 74 -44.03 21.69 19.75
CA PRO A 74 -43.50 22.22 21.00
C PRO A 74 -42.85 21.07 21.79
N PHE A 75 -41.52 21.01 21.80
CA PHE A 75 -40.76 20.03 22.58
C PHE A 75 -40.76 20.44 24.07
N ALA A 76 -41.56 19.75 24.88
CA ALA A 76 -41.53 19.87 26.33
C ALA A 76 -40.25 19.22 26.87
N LEU A 77 -39.37 20.02 27.47
CA LEU A 77 -38.20 19.53 28.20
C LEU A 77 -38.64 18.93 29.54
N ASN A 78 -38.34 17.66 29.76
CA ASN A 78 -38.30 17.05 31.09
C ASN A 78 -36.83 16.93 31.51
N GLU A 79 -36.45 17.75 32.50
CA GLU A 79 -35.17 17.71 33.19
C GLU A 79 -35.26 16.65 34.30
N LYS A 80 -34.32 15.70 34.31
CA LYS A 80 -34.05 14.84 35.46
C LYS A 80 -32.55 14.79 35.71
N ASP A 81 -32.19 15.53 36.75
CA ASP A 81 -31.18 15.29 37.79
C ASP A 81 -29.88 14.57 37.41
N SER A 82 -28.79 15.32 37.59
CA SER A 82 -27.42 14.81 37.66
C SER A 82 -27.02 14.65 39.14
N ASP A 83 -26.77 13.41 39.55
CA ASP A 83 -26.23 13.09 40.86
C ASP A 83 -24.70 12.96 40.83
N LYS A 84 -24.12 13.40 41.94
CA LYS A 84 -22.69 13.53 42.24
C LYS A 84 -21.98 12.18 42.29
N ILE A 85 -20.75 12.11 41.78
CA ILE A 85 -19.76 11.12 42.26
C ILE A 85 -18.51 11.88 42.71
N GLY A 86 -18.21 11.70 43.99
CA GLY A 86 -17.11 12.31 44.70
C GLY A 86 -15.77 11.62 44.49
N ASN A 87 -14.73 12.39 44.79
CA ASN A 87 -13.34 11.98 44.94
C ASN A 87 -13.18 10.70 45.77
N ASN A 88 -12.21 9.88 45.41
CA ASN A 88 -11.24 9.38 46.39
C ASN A 88 -9.88 9.12 45.74
N ILE A 89 -8.89 9.81 46.29
CA ILE A 89 -7.47 9.53 46.18
C ILE A 89 -7.17 8.28 47.01
N SER A 90 -6.39 7.36 46.48
CA SER A 90 -5.49 6.53 47.30
C SER A 90 -4.29 6.16 46.44
N ASN A 91 -3.13 6.69 46.83
CA ASN A 91 -1.84 6.14 46.49
C ASN A 91 -1.72 4.80 47.21
N ASP A 92 -1.30 3.75 46.51
CA ASP A 92 -0.58 2.68 47.16
C ASP A 92 0.51 2.11 46.25
N SER A 93 1.60 1.80 46.92
CA SER A 93 2.93 1.52 46.40
C SER A 93 3.19 0.04 46.09
N MET A 94 4.30 -0.19 45.39
CA MET A 94 5.06 -1.45 45.29
C MET A 94 4.48 -2.58 44.43
N ALA A 95 5.12 -2.84 43.28
CA ALA A 95 6.04 -3.97 43.18
C ALA A 95 6.70 -3.97 41.79
N GLU A 96 8.03 -3.93 41.78
CA GLU A 96 8.86 -4.29 40.64
C GLU A 96 8.59 -5.74 40.25
N ALA A 97 8.10 -5.94 39.03
CA ALA A 97 8.36 -7.15 38.27
C ALA A 97 9.14 -6.72 37.05
N GLY A 98 10.46 -6.97 37.07
CA GLY A 98 11.35 -6.72 35.96
C GLY A 98 10.84 -7.44 34.72
N GLN A 99 10.22 -6.69 33.82
CA GLN A 99 10.00 -7.15 32.46
C GLN A 99 11.37 -7.28 31.81
N SER A 100 11.76 -8.54 31.56
CA SER A 100 12.81 -8.90 30.62
C SER A 100 12.50 -8.19 29.30
N LEU A 101 13.15 -7.03 29.09
CA LEU A 101 13.05 -6.27 27.86
C LEU A 101 13.73 -7.13 26.78
N ASN A 102 12.94 -7.95 26.07
CA ASN A 102 13.41 -8.54 24.82
C ASN A 102 13.79 -7.36 23.93
N LYS A 103 15.10 -7.12 23.81
CA LYS A 103 15.63 -5.98 23.09
C LYS A 103 15.28 -6.19 21.62
N THR A 104 14.31 -5.44 21.14
CA THR A 104 13.92 -5.46 19.75
C THR A 104 15.07 -4.89 18.92
N HIS A 105 15.53 -5.64 17.92
CA HIS A 105 16.60 -5.21 17.03
C HIS A 105 16.04 -4.84 15.66
N GLU A 106 16.59 -3.80 15.05
CA GLU A 106 16.29 -3.47 13.65
C GLU A 106 16.83 -4.60 12.75
N ILE A 107 15.96 -5.14 11.91
CA ILE A 107 16.29 -6.18 10.94
C ILE A 107 16.75 -5.49 9.65
N GLY A 108 17.97 -5.80 9.22
CA GLY A 108 18.50 -5.28 7.97
C GLY A 108 17.71 -5.78 6.76
N ILE A 109 17.22 -4.85 5.94
CA ILE A 109 16.59 -5.15 4.65
C ILE A 109 17.69 -5.27 3.59
N SER A 110 17.84 -6.44 2.98
CA SER A 110 18.92 -6.69 2.02
C SER A 110 18.59 -6.20 0.60
N LYS A 111 17.31 -6.02 0.29
CA LYS A 111 16.82 -5.58 -1.02
C LYS A 111 15.41 -5.03 -0.91
N ALA A 112 15.12 -3.94 -1.62
CA ALA A 112 13.77 -3.47 -1.88
C ALA A 112 13.51 -3.49 -3.40
N GLU A 113 12.33 -3.96 -3.82
CA GLU A 113 11.97 -4.01 -5.24
C GLU A 113 10.50 -3.68 -5.48
N CYS A 114 10.25 -2.95 -6.55
CA CYS A 114 8.90 -2.70 -7.05
C CYS A 114 8.98 -2.53 -8.56
N ALA A 115 8.10 -3.20 -9.31
CA ALA A 115 8.02 -3.06 -10.76
C ALA A 115 7.50 -1.68 -11.19
N TYR A 116 6.87 -0.96 -10.27
CA TYR A 116 6.18 0.29 -10.54
C TYR A 116 6.79 1.42 -9.73
N HIS A 117 7.24 2.44 -10.44
CA HIS A 117 7.68 3.69 -9.85
C HIS A 117 7.65 4.80 -10.90
N LEU A 118 7.69 6.05 -10.46
CA LEU A 118 7.84 7.19 -11.34
C LEU A 118 9.17 7.09 -12.11
N PRO A 119 9.21 7.56 -13.38
CA PRO A 119 10.47 7.74 -14.09
C PRO A 119 11.42 8.66 -13.33
N PRO A 120 12.74 8.40 -13.35
CA PRO A 120 13.70 9.28 -12.69
C PRO A 120 13.67 10.68 -13.32
N SER A 121 13.87 11.69 -12.49
CA SER A 121 14.10 13.07 -12.92
C SER A 121 15.59 13.39 -12.97
N LYS A 122 15.94 14.63 -13.34
CA LYS A 122 17.34 15.09 -13.28
C LYS A 122 17.93 15.11 -11.87
N ILE A 123 17.08 15.15 -10.83
CA ILE A 123 17.49 15.44 -9.45
C ILE A 123 17.06 14.38 -8.44
N ALA A 124 16.25 13.40 -8.85
CA ALA A 124 15.67 12.40 -7.95
C ALA A 124 15.31 11.13 -8.72
N THR A 125 15.57 9.99 -8.08
CA THR A 125 15.02 8.66 -8.40
C THR A 125 13.81 8.40 -7.51
N TYR A 126 12.96 7.46 -7.90
CA TYR A 126 11.74 7.10 -7.15
C TYR A 126 11.61 5.58 -6.93
N THR A 127 12.73 4.86 -6.95
CA THR A 127 12.79 3.40 -6.89
C THR A 127 12.56 2.90 -5.46
N ALA A 128 12.34 1.59 -5.33
CA ALA A 128 12.11 0.96 -4.03
C ALA A 128 13.32 1.05 -3.07
N ASP A 129 14.54 1.22 -3.59
CA ASP A 129 15.74 1.40 -2.75
C ASP A 129 15.66 2.64 -1.85
N ASN A 130 14.92 3.66 -2.28
CA ASN A 130 14.72 4.87 -1.48
C ASN A 130 13.96 4.60 -0.18
N LEU A 131 13.22 3.48 -0.03
CA LEU A 131 12.54 3.18 1.24
C LEU A 131 13.49 2.66 2.33
N ILE A 132 14.73 2.33 1.98
CA ILE A 132 15.68 1.65 2.87
C ILE A 132 17.04 2.35 2.91
N ASP A 133 17.11 3.59 2.42
CA ASP A 133 18.35 4.37 2.36
C ASP A 133 18.58 5.24 3.61
N GLY A 134 17.60 5.32 4.52
CA GLY A 134 17.66 6.08 5.76
C GLY A 134 17.58 7.59 5.55
N ASN A 135 17.15 8.05 4.37
CA ASN A 135 16.99 9.44 4.00
C ASN A 135 15.55 9.77 3.61
N ILE A 136 14.79 10.33 4.57
CA ILE A 136 13.41 10.77 4.36
C ILE A 136 13.20 11.79 3.21
N LYS A 137 14.28 12.36 2.65
CA LYS A 137 14.24 13.28 1.50
C LYS A 137 14.27 12.58 0.15
N THR A 138 14.42 11.27 0.11
CA THR A 138 14.12 10.41 -1.04
C THR A 138 12.78 9.72 -0.77
N ALA A 139 12.17 9.16 -1.81
CA ALA A 139 10.94 8.39 -1.65
C ALA A 139 10.80 7.41 -2.80
N TRP A 140 10.18 6.27 -2.55
CA TRP A 140 9.50 5.55 -3.61
C TRP A 140 8.22 6.28 -3.94
N ALA A 141 7.97 6.47 -5.24
CA ALA A 141 6.80 7.19 -5.70
C ALA A 141 6.18 6.53 -6.92
N VAL A 142 4.86 6.57 -7.01
CA VAL A 142 4.10 5.96 -8.10
C VAL A 142 2.85 6.75 -8.43
N ASN A 143 2.59 7.00 -9.72
CA ASN A 143 1.42 7.77 -10.17
C ASN A 143 0.15 6.93 -10.15
N LEU A 144 -0.78 7.20 -9.24
CA LEU A 144 -2.03 6.44 -9.09
C LEU A 144 -2.99 6.56 -10.29
N ASP A 145 -2.85 7.57 -11.14
CA ASP A 145 -3.67 7.70 -12.37
C ASP A 145 -3.13 6.86 -13.54
N SER A 146 -2.03 6.13 -13.35
CA SER A 146 -1.47 5.28 -14.41
C SER A 146 -2.44 4.14 -14.77
N PRO A 147 -2.69 3.88 -16.07
CA PRO A 147 -3.60 2.82 -16.52
C PRO A 147 -3.10 1.40 -16.23
N ILE A 148 -1.90 1.28 -15.64
CA ILE A 148 -1.31 0.00 -15.23
C ILE A 148 -2.06 -0.60 -14.03
N TYR A 149 -2.83 0.21 -13.27
CA TYR A 149 -3.53 -0.22 -12.06
C TYR A 149 -5.03 -0.40 -12.34
N ASP A 150 -5.39 -1.50 -13.03
CA ASP A 150 -6.80 -1.92 -13.20
C ASP A 150 -7.30 -2.78 -12.01
N CYS A 151 -6.53 -2.81 -10.93
CA CYS A 151 -6.82 -3.58 -9.72
C CYS A 151 -7.14 -2.67 -8.53
N ASP A 152 -7.99 -3.17 -7.62
CA ASP A 152 -8.50 -2.47 -6.43
C ASP A 152 -7.42 -2.17 -5.38
N ALA A 153 -6.24 -2.71 -5.60
CA ALA A 153 -5.08 -2.62 -4.72
C ALA A 153 -3.80 -2.55 -5.54
N LEU A 154 -2.90 -1.67 -5.14
CA LEU A 154 -1.52 -1.60 -5.61
C LEU A 154 -0.68 -2.52 -4.74
N PHE A 155 -0.04 -3.51 -5.37
CA PHE A 155 0.87 -4.44 -4.71
C PHE A 155 2.33 -4.01 -4.88
N GLY A 156 3.08 -4.10 -3.79
CA GLY A 156 4.48 -3.69 -3.68
C GLY A 156 4.63 -2.30 -3.07
N PRO A 157 5.86 -1.88 -2.71
CA PRO A 157 7.15 -2.59 -2.77
C PRO A 157 7.24 -3.91 -2.01
N ILE A 158 8.21 -4.75 -2.39
CA ILE A 158 8.58 -5.99 -1.72
C ILE A 158 10.00 -5.85 -1.16
N PHE A 159 10.18 -6.24 0.10
CA PHE A 159 11.45 -6.22 0.82
C PHE A 159 11.94 -7.64 1.03
N THR A 160 13.22 -7.88 0.75
CA THR A 160 13.90 -9.12 1.14
C THR A 160 14.56 -8.91 2.49
N ILE A 161 14.20 -9.77 3.44
CA ILE A 161 14.71 -9.75 4.81
C ILE A 161 15.04 -11.17 5.24
N ASN A 162 15.64 -11.35 6.41
CA ASN A 162 15.80 -12.66 7.02
C ASN A 162 15.65 -12.51 8.54
N CYS A 163 14.47 -12.88 9.05
CA CYS A 163 14.18 -12.86 10.48
C CYS A 163 13.30 -14.05 10.85
N HIS A 164 13.42 -14.48 12.11
CA HIS A 164 12.56 -15.49 12.69
C HIS A 164 11.23 -14.90 13.12
N THR A 165 11.26 -13.70 13.72
CA THR A 165 10.06 -13.02 14.17
C THR A 165 10.04 -11.57 13.71
N VAL A 166 8.83 -11.05 13.49
CA VAL A 166 8.56 -9.63 13.31
C VAL A 166 7.77 -9.16 14.52
N SER A 167 8.27 -8.12 15.19
CA SER A 167 7.64 -7.53 16.38
C SER A 167 7.07 -6.14 16.10
N GLU A 168 7.65 -5.42 15.15
CA GLU A 168 7.21 -4.08 14.74
C GLU A 168 7.68 -3.79 13.32
N VAL A 169 6.93 -2.94 12.61
CA VAL A 169 7.43 -2.28 11.39
C VAL A 169 7.24 -0.78 11.54
N GLU A 170 8.15 0.00 10.99
CA GLU A 170 8.09 1.47 11.00
C GLU A 170 7.98 1.98 9.56
N ILE A 171 7.16 3.00 9.35
CA ILE A 171 6.99 3.63 8.04
C ILE A 171 7.03 5.15 8.14
N VAL A 172 7.65 5.78 7.14
CA VAL A 172 7.53 7.23 6.90
C VAL A 172 6.62 7.44 5.68
N ASN A 173 5.40 7.90 5.95
CA ASN A 173 4.36 8.09 4.95
C ASN A 173 4.52 9.44 4.23
N GLY A 174 4.44 9.46 2.90
CA GLY A 174 4.62 10.66 2.09
C GLY A 174 6.06 10.89 1.63
N TYR A 175 6.30 12.05 1.02
CA TYR A 175 7.62 12.46 0.53
C TYR A 175 8.25 13.51 1.45
N GLY A 176 9.17 13.08 2.32
CA GLY A 176 9.73 13.91 3.41
C GLY A 176 10.84 14.88 3.02
N LYS A 177 10.97 15.23 1.74
CA LYS A 177 11.95 16.19 1.24
C LYS A 177 11.76 17.59 1.82
N ASP A 178 10.52 18.05 1.80
CA ASP A 178 10.07 19.34 2.32
C ASP A 178 8.54 19.33 2.46
N GLU A 179 7.98 20.32 3.16
CA GLU A 179 6.54 20.43 3.41
C GLU A 179 5.72 20.45 2.10
N ALA A 180 6.23 21.14 1.08
CA ALA A 180 5.57 21.21 -0.21
C ALA A 180 5.52 19.84 -0.87
N SER A 181 6.61 19.08 -0.85
CA SER A 181 6.69 17.72 -1.38
C SER A 181 5.74 16.78 -0.63
N PHE A 182 5.63 16.93 0.69
CA PHE A 182 4.70 16.14 1.50
C PHE A 182 3.23 16.39 1.11
N PHE A 183 2.77 17.64 1.07
CA PHE A 183 1.36 17.95 0.81
C PHE A 183 0.95 17.96 -0.66
N ASN A 184 1.90 18.17 -1.58
CA ASN A 184 1.57 18.17 -3.00
C ASN A 184 1.46 16.76 -3.58
N ASN A 185 2.04 15.74 -2.93
CA ASN A 185 1.94 14.33 -3.32
C ASN A 185 0.89 13.59 -2.49
N THR A 186 0.44 12.44 -3.00
CA THR A 186 -0.48 11.56 -2.30
C THR A 186 0.25 10.77 -1.21
N ARG A 187 -0.41 10.61 -0.07
CA ARG A 187 0.03 9.77 1.05
C ARG A 187 -0.96 8.65 1.28
N ALA A 188 -0.51 7.51 1.78
CA ALA A 188 -1.40 6.42 2.13
C ALA A 188 -2.18 6.76 3.41
N ALA A 189 -3.50 6.63 3.40
CA ALA A 189 -4.32 6.67 4.61
C ALA A 189 -4.54 5.27 5.19
N TRP A 190 -4.36 4.23 4.38
CA TRP A 190 -4.48 2.83 4.78
C TRP A 190 -3.39 1.97 4.12
N ILE A 191 -2.90 0.95 4.83
CA ILE A 191 -1.90 0.01 4.33
C ILE A 191 -2.15 -1.40 4.85
N THR A 192 -1.79 -2.41 4.05
CA THR A 192 -1.53 -3.77 4.54
C THR A 192 -0.05 -4.10 4.37
N VAL A 193 0.59 -4.54 5.44
CA VAL A 193 1.95 -5.09 5.48
C VAL A 193 1.83 -6.59 5.71
N TYR A 194 2.48 -7.40 4.90
CA TYR A 194 2.30 -8.85 4.95
C TYR A 194 3.59 -9.61 4.65
N ARG A 195 3.72 -10.81 5.20
CA ARG A 195 4.73 -11.78 4.80
C ARG A 195 4.39 -12.31 3.40
N VAL A 196 5.34 -12.21 2.48
CA VAL A 196 5.19 -12.79 1.14
C VAL A 196 5.57 -14.27 1.21
N ASP A 197 4.58 -15.11 1.47
CA ASP A 197 4.65 -16.55 1.13
C ASP A 197 4.12 -16.75 -0.30
N TYR A 198 4.49 -17.82 -0.99
CA TYR A 198 4.08 -18.09 -2.37
C TYR A 198 2.54 -18.02 -2.47
N MET A 199 2.04 -16.90 -3.02
CA MET A 199 0.61 -16.60 -3.04
C MET A 199 -0.13 -17.62 -3.92
N VAL A 200 -1.02 -18.40 -3.31
CA VAL A 200 -2.00 -19.24 -4.02
C VAL A 200 -3.29 -18.45 -4.29
N GLU A 201 -3.51 -17.34 -3.58
CA GLU A 201 -4.71 -16.49 -3.63
C GLU A 201 -4.35 -15.01 -3.88
N GLU A 202 -5.30 -14.19 -4.37
CA GLU A 202 -5.08 -12.77 -4.75
C GLU A 202 -4.74 -11.85 -3.57
N PHE A 203 -4.98 -12.27 -2.32
CA PHE A 203 -4.69 -11.50 -1.09
C PHE A 203 -4.02 -12.38 -0.02
N PRO A 204 -3.23 -11.81 0.91
CA PRO A 204 -2.57 -12.58 1.95
C PRO A 204 -3.56 -13.17 2.96
N ASN A 205 -3.25 -14.36 3.47
CA ASN A 205 -3.96 -14.96 4.60
C ASN A 205 -3.83 -14.10 5.85
N GLU A 206 -4.82 -14.15 6.76
CA GLU A 206 -4.78 -13.38 8.01
C GLU A 206 -3.54 -13.68 8.87
N SER A 207 -3.03 -14.92 8.84
CA SER A 207 -1.81 -15.31 9.56
C SER A 207 -0.50 -14.80 8.94
N ASP A 208 -0.56 -14.28 7.71
CA ASP A 208 0.56 -13.65 7.02
C ASP A 208 0.52 -12.11 7.10
N ILE A 209 -0.55 -11.53 7.64
CA ILE A 209 -0.69 -10.08 7.79
C ILE A 209 0.07 -9.63 9.02
N ILE A 210 1.13 -8.85 8.78
CA ILE A 210 1.95 -8.21 9.81
C ILE A 210 1.20 -7.00 10.37
N TYR A 211 0.60 -6.18 9.51
CA TYR A 211 -0.20 -5.03 9.92
C TYR A 211 -1.27 -4.73 8.87
N ARG A 212 -2.46 -4.31 9.29
CA ARG A 212 -3.50 -3.80 8.41
C ARG A 212 -4.24 -2.68 9.13
N GLY A 213 -4.15 -1.46 8.62
CA GLY A 213 -4.74 -0.33 9.33
C GLY A 213 -4.44 1.04 8.73
N LYS A 214 -4.85 2.07 9.48
CA LYS A 214 -4.69 3.48 9.11
C LYS A 214 -3.27 3.96 9.35
N LEU A 215 -2.77 4.77 8.43
CA LEU A 215 -1.58 5.60 8.65
C LEU A 215 -2.01 7.01 9.00
N LYS A 216 -1.25 7.68 9.87
CA LYS A 216 -1.43 9.10 10.16
C LYS A 216 -0.95 9.94 8.96
N ASP A 217 -1.60 11.08 8.74
CA ASP A 217 -1.15 12.08 7.76
C ASP A 217 0.01 12.92 8.34
N THR A 218 1.18 12.28 8.48
CA THR A 218 2.40 12.89 8.99
C THR A 218 3.63 12.29 8.32
N VAL A 219 4.68 13.10 8.21
CA VAL A 219 6.02 12.68 7.76
C VAL A 219 6.85 12.08 8.89
N GLU A 220 6.39 12.20 10.14
CA GLU A 220 7.08 11.57 11.27
C GLU A 220 7.01 10.03 11.14
N PRO A 221 8.07 9.30 11.52
CA PRO A 221 8.06 7.84 11.55
C PRO A 221 6.91 7.28 12.40
N GLN A 222 6.27 6.23 11.91
CA GLN A 222 5.12 5.60 12.54
C GLN A 222 5.40 4.13 12.83
N SER A 223 5.52 3.78 14.11
CA SER A 223 5.55 2.39 14.58
C SER A 223 4.18 1.73 14.40
N LEU A 224 4.16 0.64 13.64
CA LEU A 224 2.99 -0.17 13.36
C LEU A 224 3.13 -1.50 14.12
N VAL A 225 2.30 -1.66 15.16
CA VAL A 225 2.30 -2.84 16.02
C VAL A 225 1.83 -4.06 15.24
N VAL A 226 2.56 -5.16 15.36
CA VAL A 226 2.24 -6.41 14.65
C VAL A 226 0.88 -6.96 15.08
N SER A 227 0.13 -7.45 14.09
CA SER A 227 -1.16 -8.10 14.26
C SER A 227 -1.04 -9.28 15.24
N PRO A 228 -1.97 -9.43 16.20
CA PRO A 228 -1.97 -10.59 17.10
C PRO A 228 -2.24 -11.91 16.38
N HIS A 229 -2.69 -11.87 15.12
CA HIS A 229 -2.92 -13.04 14.28
C HIS A 229 -1.71 -13.42 13.44
N PHE A 230 -0.67 -12.58 13.37
CA PHE A 230 0.53 -12.88 12.60
C PHE A 230 1.26 -14.10 13.16
N ASP A 231 1.51 -15.09 12.31
CA ASP A 231 2.17 -16.33 12.70
C ASP A 231 3.69 -16.18 12.72
N ASN A 232 4.21 -15.75 13.87
CA ASN A 232 5.64 -15.65 14.17
C ASN A 232 6.34 -17.02 14.36
N SER A 233 5.64 -18.15 14.23
CA SER A 233 6.31 -19.47 14.28
C SER A 233 7.07 -19.82 13.00
N LYS A 234 6.78 -19.10 11.91
CA LYS A 234 7.42 -19.28 10.60
C LYS A 234 8.38 -18.12 10.31
N PRO A 235 9.56 -18.40 9.73
CA PRO A 235 10.50 -17.33 9.35
C PRO A 235 9.90 -16.42 8.29
N THR A 236 10.34 -15.16 8.28
CA THR A 236 9.93 -14.17 7.29
C THR A 236 11.13 -13.81 6.43
N ASN A 237 11.08 -14.20 5.15
CA ASN A 237 12.12 -13.91 4.17
C ASN A 237 11.77 -12.72 3.26
N LYS A 238 10.49 -12.38 3.17
CA LYS A 238 9.99 -11.29 2.36
C LYS A 238 8.78 -10.62 3.01
N ILE A 239 8.72 -9.29 2.90
CA ILE A 239 7.58 -8.47 3.31
C ILE A 239 7.09 -7.69 2.11
N GLY A 240 5.78 -7.62 1.91
CA GLY A 240 5.14 -6.81 0.87
C GLY A 240 4.24 -5.74 1.46
N LEU A 241 4.02 -4.69 0.69
CA LEU A 241 3.04 -3.65 0.97
C LEU A 241 1.86 -3.74 0.00
N ILE A 242 0.66 -3.41 0.48
CA ILE A 242 -0.55 -3.28 -0.33
C ILE A 242 -1.24 -1.96 0.02
N PHE A 243 -1.56 -1.18 -1.01
CA PHE A 243 -2.27 0.09 -0.89
C PHE A 243 -3.60 0.02 -1.66
N SER A 244 -4.73 0.39 -1.05
CA SER A 244 -6.04 0.32 -1.73
C SER A 244 -6.21 1.47 -2.72
N THR A 245 -6.51 1.21 -3.99
CA THR A 245 -6.58 2.23 -5.06
C THR A 245 -7.98 2.82 -5.28
N LYS A 246 -9.04 2.13 -4.86
CA LYS A 246 -10.43 2.46 -5.27
C LYS A 246 -11.24 3.34 -4.31
N ASN A 247 -10.82 3.50 -3.05
CA ASN A 247 -11.62 4.21 -2.05
C ASN A 247 -10.98 5.54 -1.65
N ASN A 248 -11.79 6.60 -1.52
CA ASN A 248 -11.36 7.90 -1.00
C ASN A 248 -10.81 7.82 0.44
N ASP A 249 -11.11 6.74 1.16
CA ASP A 249 -10.60 6.49 2.51
C ASP A 249 -9.20 5.85 2.53
N GLY A 250 -8.67 5.45 1.37
CA GLY A 250 -7.37 4.80 1.23
C GLY A 250 -6.19 5.77 1.16
N TYR A 251 -6.43 7.03 0.82
CA TYR A 251 -5.36 8.03 0.59
C TYR A 251 -5.68 9.41 1.14
N TYR A 252 -4.64 10.13 1.54
CA TYR A 252 -4.63 11.58 1.63
C TYR A 252 -4.11 12.14 0.31
N PHE A 253 -5.01 12.48 -0.61
CA PHE A 253 -4.62 12.97 -1.94
C PHE A 253 -3.79 14.24 -1.88
N GLY A 254 -2.77 14.28 -2.74
CA GLY A 254 -1.90 15.44 -2.88
C GLY A 254 -2.63 16.64 -3.49
N ARG A 255 -2.19 17.85 -3.10
CA ARG A 255 -2.74 19.11 -3.64
C ARG A 255 -2.44 19.32 -5.12
N LYS A 256 -1.44 18.62 -5.67
CA LYS A 256 -0.96 18.84 -7.04
C LYS A 256 -0.80 17.55 -7.84
N TRP A 257 -0.30 16.49 -7.22
CA TRP A 257 0.03 15.24 -7.87
C TRP A 257 -0.67 14.08 -7.17
N LYS A 258 -1.13 13.11 -7.97
CA LYS A 258 -1.65 11.84 -7.46
C LYS A 258 -0.56 10.78 -7.34
N ASP A 259 0.66 11.22 -7.08
CA ASP A 259 1.81 10.34 -6.89
C ASP A 259 1.80 9.87 -5.43
N LEU A 260 1.54 8.59 -5.20
CA LEU A 260 1.68 7.98 -3.88
C LEU A 260 3.16 7.92 -3.53
N CYS A 261 3.55 8.48 -2.38
CA CYS A 261 4.93 8.48 -1.91
C CYS A 261 5.08 7.82 -0.54
N ILE A 262 6.15 7.05 -0.36
CA ILE A 262 6.62 6.52 0.93
C ILE A 262 8.13 6.76 1.00
N SER A 263 8.60 7.36 2.09
CA SER A 263 10.03 7.73 2.22
C SER A 263 10.86 6.65 2.89
N GLU A 264 10.35 5.97 3.92
CA GLU A 264 11.13 4.96 4.66
C GLU A 264 10.26 3.79 5.09
N PHE A 265 10.88 2.61 5.19
CA PHE A 265 10.30 1.42 5.78
C PHE A 265 11.37 0.63 6.54
N LYS A 266 11.09 0.29 7.80
CA LYS A 266 11.97 -0.52 8.65
C LYS A 266 11.20 -1.66 9.29
N VAL A 267 11.95 -2.69 9.68
CA VAL A 267 11.44 -3.90 10.31
C VAL A 267 12.22 -4.13 11.59
N TYR A 268 11.53 -4.49 12.67
CA TYR A 268 12.15 -4.85 13.93
C TYR A 268 11.69 -6.25 14.37
N GLY A 269 12.59 -7.01 14.98
CA GLY A 269 12.34 -8.40 15.34
C GLY A 269 13.58 -9.12 15.86
N ASN A 270 13.59 -10.44 15.66
CA ASN A 270 14.72 -11.36 15.95
C ASN A 270 14.92 -12.37 14.81
#